data_AF-A0A512RDN3-F1
#
_entry.id   AF-A0A512RDN3-F1
#
_cell.length_a   1.000
_cell.length_b   1.000
_cell.length_c   1.000
_cell.angle_alpha   90.00
_cell.angle_beta   90.00
_cell.angle_gamma   90.00
#
_symmetry.space_group_name_H-M   'P 1'
#
loop_
_entity.id
_entity.type
_entity.pdbx_description
1 polymer ?
#
loop_
_entity_poly.entity_id
_entity_poly.type
_entity_poly.pdbx_seq_one_letter_code
_entity_poly.pdbx_strand_id
1 'polypeptide(L)'
;MYLLSLNGIYPVLGWVGTLAYLLAYFLLSVNKINARQLIYHTLNAVGAIGLTANALHYADLPNVVVNLVWGLIAVSAFVVISRKKKGKPN
;
A
#
# COMPACT_ATOMS: atom_id res chain seq x y z
N MET A 1 -2.28 25.39 -11.47
CA MET A 1 -1.99 24.97 -12.86
C MET A 1 -0.51 24.68 -13.10
N TYR A 2 0.43 25.54 -12.66
CA TYR A 2 1.89 25.33 -12.87
C TYR A 2 2.49 24.09 -12.19
N LEU A 3 1.90 23.58 -11.10
CA LEU A 3 2.36 22.34 -10.43
C LEU A 3 2.12 21.05 -11.23
N LEU A 4 1.22 21.09 -12.24
CA LEU A 4 1.01 19.95 -13.15
C LEU A 4 2.14 19.80 -14.19
N SER A 5 3.01 20.81 -14.32
CA SER A 5 3.89 20.96 -15.48
C SER A 5 5.30 20.39 -15.30
N LEU A 6 5.70 19.86 -14.13
CA LEU A 6 7.10 19.44 -13.92
C LEU A 6 7.35 18.02 -13.43
N ASN A 7 6.37 17.26 -12.89
CA ASN A 7 6.64 15.89 -12.40
C ASN A 7 5.41 14.97 -12.45
N GLY A 8 5.02 14.52 -13.65
CA GLY A 8 3.85 13.64 -13.83
C GLY A 8 3.94 12.26 -13.15
N ILE A 9 5.11 11.87 -12.62
CA ILE A 9 5.31 10.57 -11.99
C ILE A 9 4.62 10.45 -10.62
N TYR A 10 4.62 11.49 -9.77
CA TYR A 10 4.05 11.40 -8.43
C TYR A 10 2.52 11.21 -8.42
N PRO A 11 1.74 11.96 -9.24
CA PRO A 11 0.30 11.70 -9.37
C PRO A 11 0.01 10.28 -9.89
N VAL A 12 0.81 9.78 -10.84
CA VAL A 12 0.67 8.41 -11.35
C VAL A 12 0.93 7.39 -10.26
N LEU A 13 2.01 7.55 -9.47
CA LEU A 13 2.27 6.70 -8.30
C LEU A 13 1.15 6.77 -7.27
N GLY A 14 0.60 7.97 -7.03
CA GLY A 14 -0.56 8.19 -6.17
C GLY A 14 -1.77 7.36 -6.63
N TRP A 15 -2.15 7.47 -7.91
CA TRP A 15 -3.27 6.72 -8.47
C TRP A 15 -3.05 5.19 -8.49
N VAL A 16 -1.83 4.73 -8.80
CA VAL A 16 -1.47 3.32 -8.69
C VAL A 16 -1.64 2.85 -7.24
N GLY A 17 -1.20 3.65 -6.27
CA GLY A 17 -1.37 3.36 -4.84
C GLY A 17 -2.85 3.32 -4.44
N THR A 18 -3.64 4.30 -4.86
CA THR A 18 -5.10 4.34 -4.64
C THR A 18 -5.78 3.08 -5.19
N LEU A 19 -5.49 2.70 -6.43
CA LEU A 19 -6.06 1.50 -7.05
C LEU A 19 -5.65 0.23 -6.30
N ALA A 20 -4.41 0.14 -5.82
CA ALA A 20 -3.94 -0.99 -5.02
C ALA A 20 -4.69 -1.12 -3.69
N TYR A 21 -4.92 -0.01 -2.96
CA TYR A 21 -5.74 -0.03 -1.75
C TYR A 21 -7.19 -0.39 -2.02
N LEU A 22 -7.80 0.20 -3.04
CA LEU A 22 -9.19 -0.10 -3.41
C LEU A 22 -9.33 -1.57 -3.80
N LEU A 23 -8.38 -2.12 -4.55
CA LEU A 23 -8.36 -3.53 -4.89
C LEU A 23 -8.19 -4.43 -3.65
N ALA A 24 -7.29 -4.06 -2.72
CA ALA A 24 -7.11 -4.79 -1.47
C ALA A 24 -8.40 -4.81 -0.65
N TYR A 25 -9.04 -3.66 -0.49
CA TYR A 25 -10.28 -3.51 0.26
C TYR A 25 -11.44 -4.23 -0.43
N PHE A 26 -11.56 -4.12 -1.75
CA PHE A 26 -12.59 -4.81 -2.52
C PHE A 26 -12.48 -6.33 -2.35
N LEU A 27 -11.30 -6.90 -2.61
CA LEU A 27 -11.06 -8.34 -2.50
C LEU A 27 -11.26 -8.85 -1.07
N LEU A 28 -10.90 -8.05 -0.05
CA LEU A 28 -11.18 -8.36 1.35
C LEU A 28 -12.69 -8.35 1.62
N SER A 29 -13.40 -7.33 1.14
CA SER A 29 -14.84 -7.14 1.36
C SER A 29 -15.69 -8.22 0.69
N VAL A 30 -15.28 -8.70 -0.48
CA VAL A 30 -15.95 -9.83 -1.17
C VAL A 30 -15.43 -11.20 -0.71
N ASN A 31 -14.67 -11.26 0.40
CA ASN A 31 -14.10 -12.48 0.97
C ASN A 31 -13.24 -13.32 -0.01
N LYS A 32 -12.70 -12.70 -1.06
CA LYS A 32 -11.79 -13.36 -2.02
C LYS A 32 -10.39 -13.50 -1.45
N ILE A 33 -9.97 -12.55 -0.62
CA ILE A 33 -8.74 -12.63 0.16
C ILE A 33 -9.02 -12.36 1.64
N ASN A 34 -8.06 -12.70 2.50
CA ASN A 34 -8.13 -12.39 3.93
C ASN A 34 -6.81 -11.83 4.47
N ALA A 35 -6.85 -11.23 5.67
CA ALA A 35 -5.70 -10.59 6.31
C ALA A 35 -4.53 -11.55 6.66
N ARG A 36 -4.68 -12.87 6.50
CA ARG A 36 -3.56 -13.83 6.67
C ARG A 36 -2.85 -14.16 5.36
N GLN A 37 -3.34 -13.66 4.23
CA GLN A 37 -2.73 -13.90 2.93
C GLN A 37 -1.73 -12.80 2.57
N LEU A 38 -0.61 -13.20 1.97
CA LEU A 38 0.46 -12.27 1.59
C LEU A 38 0.00 -11.21 0.58
N ILE A 39 -0.86 -11.59 -0.38
CA ILE A 39 -1.36 -10.67 -1.41
C ILE A 39 -2.07 -9.45 -0.82
N TYR A 40 -2.79 -9.61 0.30
CA TYR A 40 -3.46 -8.51 0.98
C TYR A 40 -2.43 -7.47 1.47
N HIS A 41 -1.36 -7.93 2.12
CA HIS A 41 -0.30 -7.06 2.63
C HIS A 41 0.57 -6.48 1.51
N THR A 42 0.79 -7.22 0.42
CA THR A 42 1.48 -6.71 -0.76
C THR A 42 0.73 -5.56 -1.41
N LEU A 43 -0.59 -5.70 -1.64
CA LEU A 43 -1.41 -4.63 -2.19
C LEU A 43 -1.42 -3.39 -1.27
N ASN A 44 -1.52 -3.61 0.05
CA ASN A 44 -1.43 -2.51 1.01
C ASN A 44 -0.05 -1.83 1.02
N ALA A 45 1.05 -2.58 0.86
CA ALA A 45 2.38 -1.99 0.79
C ALA A 45 2.57 -1.14 -0.49
N VAL A 46 2.07 -1.62 -1.64
CA VAL A 46 2.07 -0.84 -2.90
C VAL A 46 1.23 0.43 -2.74
N GLY A 47 0.05 0.31 -2.12
CA GLY A 47 -0.82 1.43 -1.78
C GLY A 47 -0.12 2.51 -0.96
N ALA A 48 0.50 2.07 0.15
CA ALA A 48 1.25 2.94 1.06
C ALA A 48 2.40 3.68 0.38
N ILE A 49 3.20 2.98 -0.44
CA ILE A 49 4.34 3.59 -1.13
C ILE A 49 3.87 4.65 -2.14
N GLY A 50 2.87 4.32 -2.97
CA GLY A 50 2.36 5.23 -3.99
C GLY A 50 1.74 6.50 -3.40
N LEU A 51 0.88 6.36 -2.40
CA LEU A 51 0.24 7.49 -1.74
C LEU A 51 1.20 8.30 -0.89
N THR A 52 2.19 7.68 -0.23
CA THR A 52 3.24 8.43 0.48
C THR A 52 4.08 9.28 -0.48
N ALA A 53 4.49 8.72 -1.63
CA ALA A 53 5.28 9.45 -2.62
C ALA A 53 4.49 10.65 -3.18
N ASN A 54 3.20 10.47 -3.45
CA ASN A 54 2.32 11.55 -3.87
C ASN A 54 2.12 12.60 -2.75
N ALA A 55 1.85 12.16 -1.52
CA ALA A 55 1.62 13.06 -0.39
C ALA A 55 2.85 13.90 -0.03
N LEU A 56 4.05 13.31 -0.11
CA LEU A 56 5.31 14.05 0.06
C LEU A 56 5.48 15.14 -1.00
N HIS A 57 5.13 14.86 -2.25
CA HIS A 57 5.20 15.84 -3.35
C HIS A 57 4.29 17.05 -3.12
N TYR A 58 3.11 16.84 -2.53
CA TYR A 58 2.13 17.88 -2.24
C TYR A 58 2.21 18.42 -0.79
N ALA A 59 3.22 18.03 -0.02
CA ALA A 59 3.39 18.40 1.39
C ALA A 59 2.15 18.11 2.28
N ASP A 60 1.40 17.06 1.96
CA ASP A 60 0.22 16.61 2.71
C ASP A 60 0.65 15.74 3.91
N LEU A 61 1.11 16.40 4.98
CA LEU A 61 1.67 15.74 6.16
C LEU A 61 0.73 14.69 6.80
N PRO A 62 -0.58 14.94 6.99
CA PRO A 62 -1.48 13.91 7.50
C PRO A 62 -1.49 12.65 6.64
N ASN A 63 -1.51 12.81 5.31
CA ASN A 63 -1.53 11.71 4.35
C ASN A 63 -0.18 10.96 4.28
N VAL A 64 0.94 11.66 4.47
CA VAL A 64 2.26 11.04 4.64
C VAL A 64 2.29 10.16 5.90
N VAL A 65 1.86 10.70 7.05
CA VAL A 65 1.90 9.96 8.32
C VAL A 65 1.02 8.71 8.27
N VAL A 66 -0.22 8.83 7.79
CA VAL A 66 -1.13 7.68 7.74
C VAL A 66 -0.60 6.58 6.83
N ASN A 67 -0.06 6.91 5.65
CA ASN A 67 0.46 5.90 4.73
C ASN A 67 1.79 5.30 5.14
N LEU A 68 2.67 6.06 5.80
CA LEU A 68 3.88 5.50 6.39
C LEU A 68 3.55 4.46 7.46
N VAL A 69 2.66 4.80 8.41
CA VAL A 69 2.23 3.87 9.46
C VAL A 69 1.55 2.65 8.86
N TRP A 70 0.66 2.85 7.87
CA TRP A 70 -0.01 1.76 7.18
C TRP A 70 0.98 0.83 6.45
N GLY A 71 1.98 1.40 5.79
CA GLY A 71 3.06 0.65 5.13
C GLY A 71 3.86 -0.20 6.12
N LEU A 72 4.20 0.34 7.29
CA LEU A 72 4.87 -0.39 8.35
C LEU A 72 4.04 -1.58 8.86
N ILE A 73 2.72 -1.39 9.02
CA ILE A 73 1.80 -2.46 9.41
C ILE A 73 1.77 -3.54 8.32
N ALA A 74 1.66 -3.15 7.04
CA ALA A 74 1.62 -4.09 5.92
C ALA A 74 2.92 -4.92 5.81
N VAL A 75 4.09 -4.26 5.88
CA VAL A 75 5.39 -4.93 5.79
C VAL A 75 5.64 -5.86 6.98
N SER A 76 5.33 -5.42 8.21
CA SER A 76 5.51 -6.27 9.39
C SER A 76 4.64 -7.53 9.33
N ALA A 77 3.37 -7.38 8.96
CA ALA A 77 2.47 -8.51 8.78
C ALA A 77 2.93 -9.46 7.65
N PHE A 78 3.39 -8.91 6.51
CA PHE A 78 3.95 -9.70 5.41
C PHE A 78 5.13 -10.57 5.87
N VAL A 79 6.07 -10.00 6.63
CA VAL A 79 7.25 -10.73 7.14
C VAL A 79 6.83 -11.85 8.10
N VAL A 80 5.93 -11.57 9.04
CA VAL A 80 5.44 -12.57 10.01
C VAL A 80 4.76 -13.74 9.30
N ILE A 81 3.88 -13.46 8.34
CA ILE A 81 3.14 -14.49 7.59
C ILE A 81 4.10 -15.31 6.71
N SER A 82 5.05 -14.66 6.06
CA SER A 82 6.04 -15.32 5.19
C SER A 82 6.91 -16.31 5.97
N ARG A 83 7.29 -15.95 7.21
CA ARG A 83 8.06 -16.85 8.11
C ARG A 83 7.23 -18.07 8.52
N LYS A 84 5.95 -17.90 8.86
CA LYS A 84 5.05 -19.02 9.24
C LYS A 84 4.84 -20.01 8.09
N LYS A 85 4.78 -19.53 6.84
CA LYS A 85 4.60 -20.41 5.66
C LYS A 85 5.81 -21.30 5.41
N LYS A 86 7.03 -20.83 5.68
CA LYS A 86 8.28 -21.61 5.54
C LYS A 86 8.49 -22.64 6.65
N GLY A 87 7.89 -22.45 7.83
CA GLY A 87 8.06 -23.33 8.99
C GLY A 87 7.12 -24.54 9.06
N LYS A 88 6.24 -24.75 8.07
CA LYS A 88 5.49 -26.00 7.94
C LYS A 88 6.26 -26.96 7.02
N PRO A 89 6.92 -28.02 7.54
CA PRO A 89 7.37 -29.11 6.68
C PRO A 89 6.15 -29.76 6.03
N ASN A 90 6.24 -30.04 4.72
CA ASN A 90 5.26 -30.83 3.98
C ASN A 90 5.17 -32.25 4.53
#